data_AF-A0AA96Q322-F1
#
_entry.id   AF-A0AA96Q322-F1
#
_cell.length_a   1.000
_cell.length_b   1.000
_cell.length_c   1.000
_cell.angle_alpha   90.00
_cell.angle_beta   90.00
_cell.angle_gamma   90.00
#
_symmetry.space_group_name_H-M   'P 1'
#
loop_
_entity.id
_entity.type
_entity.pdbx_description
1 polymer ?
#
loop_
_entity_poly.entity_id
_entity_poly.type
_entity_poly.pdbx_seq_one_letter_code
_entity_poly.pdbx_strand_id
1 'polypeptide(L)'
;MHKYLRAIGFSGVSDNDELRKLLELSVEHNDAENIFDEPDKKKYGELKKAFAPGLGICSRGQVQKEYFEFEYYYPYLEGRGVTTFEDVYVERQAEKECYIGACDDNRVGVTIIFYLQNMVEYLQVCGTQPGNRHKSSLTLSALSVDGKIILPVSKNQEQVRQDREDSRNRTKLIEKARKGGRGGHGKPHAGGH
;
A
#
# COMPACT_ATOMS: atom_id res chain seq x y z
N MET A 1 -19.64 2.78 5.57
CA MET A 1 -19.35 1.40 5.12
C MET A 1 -18.26 1.43 4.06
N HIS A 2 -17.22 0.59 4.18
CA HIS A 2 -16.09 0.58 3.25
C HIS A 2 -16.52 0.01 1.89
N LYS A 3 -16.36 0.80 0.82
CA LYS A 3 -16.85 0.48 -0.54
C LYS A 3 -16.35 -0.88 -1.06
N TYR A 4 -15.18 -1.32 -0.62
CA TYR A 4 -14.53 -2.55 -1.10
C TYR A 4 -14.86 -3.81 -0.28
N LEU A 5 -15.72 -3.75 0.74
CA LEU A 5 -16.18 -4.97 1.44
C LEU A 5 -16.84 -5.97 0.49
N ARG A 6 -17.63 -5.46 -0.45
CA ARG A 6 -18.24 -6.29 -1.50
C ARG A 6 -17.23 -6.97 -2.43
N ALA A 7 -16.03 -6.40 -2.58
CA ALA A 7 -14.97 -7.01 -3.39
C ALA A 7 -14.39 -8.27 -2.72
N ILE A 8 -14.62 -8.43 -1.42
CA ILE A 8 -14.16 -9.59 -0.65
C ILE A 8 -15.31 -10.53 -0.24
N GLY A 9 -16.47 -10.42 -0.90
CA GLY A 9 -17.61 -11.33 -0.71
C GLY A 9 -18.73 -10.79 0.20
N PHE A 10 -18.57 -9.62 0.81
CA PHE A 10 -19.60 -9.02 1.69
C PHE A 10 -20.51 -8.04 0.94
N SER A 11 -21.00 -8.41 -0.24
CA SER A 11 -21.93 -7.58 -1.02
C SER A 11 -23.32 -7.47 -0.40
N GLY A 12 -23.70 -8.42 0.46
CA GLY A 12 -24.98 -8.45 1.16
C GLY A 12 -25.03 -7.56 2.41
N VAL A 13 -23.88 -7.10 2.94
CA VAL A 13 -23.85 -6.19 4.08
C VAL A 13 -24.33 -4.82 3.61
N SER A 14 -25.51 -4.43 4.07
CA SER A 14 -26.24 -3.27 3.52
C SER A 14 -26.51 -2.18 4.55
N ASP A 15 -26.51 -2.51 5.83
CA ASP A 15 -26.73 -1.58 6.93
C ASP A 15 -25.58 -1.58 7.97
N ASN A 16 -25.66 -0.65 8.91
CA ASN A 16 -24.64 -0.48 9.94
C ASN A 16 -24.69 -1.57 11.02
N ASP A 17 -25.83 -2.22 11.25
CA ASP A 17 -25.98 -3.25 12.28
C ASP A 17 -25.34 -4.55 11.82
N GLU A 18 -25.56 -4.94 10.55
CA GLU A 18 -24.87 -6.06 9.90
C GLU A 18 -23.36 -5.84 9.86
N LEU A 19 -22.93 -4.63 9.48
CA LEU A 19 -21.53 -4.26 9.48
C LEU A 19 -20.93 -4.38 10.89
N ARG A 20 -21.62 -3.85 11.90
CA ARG A 20 -21.15 -3.90 13.29
C ARG A 20 -20.97 -5.34 13.76
N LYS A 21 -21.94 -6.22 13.51
CA LYS A 21 -21.84 -7.66 13.84
C LYS A 21 -20.64 -8.32 13.16
N LEU A 22 -20.38 -7.98 11.89
CA LEU A 22 -19.23 -8.50 11.15
C LEU A 22 -17.90 -8.04 11.76
N LEU A 23 -17.81 -6.76 12.16
CA LEU A 23 -16.61 -6.21 12.79
C LEU A 23 -16.38 -6.76 14.20
N GLU A 24 -17.44 -6.91 15.00
CA GLU A 24 -17.40 -7.55 16.31
C GLU A 24 -16.87 -8.98 16.17
N LEU A 25 -17.44 -9.78 15.25
CA LEU A 25 -16.95 -11.13 14.94
C LEU A 25 -15.48 -11.13 14.47
N SER A 26 -15.09 -10.14 13.66
CA SER A 26 -13.71 -10.01 13.18
C SER A 26 -12.71 -9.72 14.31
N VAL A 27 -13.12 -9.00 15.35
CA VAL A 27 -12.28 -8.65 16.50
C VAL A 27 -12.25 -9.81 17.50
N GLU A 28 -13.40 -10.37 17.87
CA GLU A 28 -13.54 -11.45 18.86
C GLU A 28 -12.92 -12.77 18.40
N HIS A 29 -12.97 -13.07 17.11
CA HIS A 29 -12.47 -14.32 16.54
C HIS A 29 -11.32 -14.11 15.55
N ASN A 30 -10.51 -13.07 15.76
CA ASN A 30 -9.37 -12.79 14.90
C ASN A 30 -8.39 -13.98 14.81
N ASP A 31 -7.74 -14.12 13.67
CA ASP A 31 -6.78 -15.19 13.38
C ASP A 31 -5.33 -14.74 13.60
N ALA A 32 -5.09 -13.42 13.64
CA ALA A 32 -3.78 -12.85 13.90
C ALA A 32 -3.90 -11.47 14.56
N GLU A 33 -2.96 -11.19 15.47
CA GLU A 33 -2.80 -9.93 16.17
C GLU A 33 -1.38 -9.43 16.02
N ASN A 34 -1.23 -8.16 15.59
CA ASN A 34 0.06 -7.47 15.53
C ASN A 34 0.00 -6.22 16.39
N ILE A 35 0.90 -6.09 17.35
CA ILE A 35 0.96 -4.95 18.28
C ILE A 35 2.25 -4.17 18.05
N PHE A 36 2.14 -2.85 17.93
CA PHE A 36 3.24 -1.91 18.00
C PHE A 36 3.18 -1.15 19.31
N ASP A 37 4.20 -1.30 20.15
CA ASP A 37 4.36 -0.55 21.40
C ASP A 37 5.26 0.66 21.11
N GLU A 38 4.64 1.85 20.97
CA GLU A 38 5.41 3.08 20.82
C GLU A 38 5.81 3.60 22.21
N PRO A 39 7.12 3.64 22.54
CA PRO A 39 7.57 4.08 23.85
C PRO A 39 7.01 5.46 24.20
N ASP A 40 6.49 5.60 25.43
CA ASP A 40 5.94 6.83 26.02
C ASP A 40 4.72 7.44 25.28
N LYS A 41 4.08 6.70 24.37
CA LYS A 41 2.85 7.13 23.71
C LYS A 41 1.69 6.15 23.89
N LYS A 42 1.37 5.38 22.86
CA LYS A 42 0.20 4.51 22.77
C LYS A 42 0.61 3.19 22.14
N LYS A 43 -0.09 2.12 22.51
CA LYS A 43 0.02 0.83 21.83
C LYS A 43 -1.02 0.77 20.73
N TYR A 44 -0.59 0.40 19.53
CA TYR A 44 -1.47 0.24 18.38
C TYR A 44 -1.55 -1.24 18.01
N GLY A 45 -2.76 -1.68 17.66
CA GLY A 45 -3.03 -3.07 17.32
C GLY A 45 -3.67 -3.21 15.95
N GLU A 46 -3.31 -4.27 15.25
CA GLU A 46 -4.02 -4.79 14.10
C GLU A 46 -4.57 -6.17 14.43
N LEU A 47 -5.89 -6.34 14.31
CA LEU A 47 -6.57 -7.61 14.46
C LEU A 47 -7.09 -8.04 13.09
N LYS A 48 -6.60 -9.17 12.58
CA LYS A 48 -6.95 -9.68 11.26
C LYS A 48 -7.84 -10.91 11.36
N LYS A 49 -8.97 -10.88 10.67
CA LYS A 49 -9.83 -12.04 10.44
C LYS A 49 -9.79 -12.44 8.98
N ALA A 50 -9.33 -13.65 8.71
CA ALA A 50 -9.40 -14.26 7.40
C ALA A 50 -10.79 -14.86 7.16
N PHE A 51 -11.34 -14.58 5.97
CA PHE A 51 -12.59 -15.17 5.50
C PHE A 51 -12.37 -16.07 4.27
N ALA A 52 -11.22 -15.92 3.62
CA ALA A 52 -10.70 -16.84 2.61
C ALA A 52 -9.16 -16.77 2.60
N PRO A 53 -8.44 -17.71 1.95
CA PRO A 53 -6.99 -17.68 1.90
C PRO A 53 -6.43 -16.36 1.36
N GLY A 54 -5.73 -15.61 2.21
CA GLY A 54 -5.14 -14.30 1.90
C GLY A 54 -6.15 -13.17 1.76
N LEU A 55 -7.39 -13.32 2.25
CA LEU A 55 -8.46 -12.34 2.09
C LEU A 55 -9.23 -12.20 3.40
N GLY A 56 -9.45 -10.98 3.86
CA GLY A 56 -10.14 -10.78 5.12
C GLY A 56 -10.41 -9.34 5.49
N ILE A 57 -10.71 -9.13 6.77
CA ILE A 57 -10.91 -7.81 7.37
C ILE A 57 -9.82 -7.58 8.41
N CYS A 58 -9.21 -6.40 8.36
CA CYS A 58 -8.28 -5.92 9.37
C CYS A 58 -8.96 -4.80 10.14
N SER A 59 -9.02 -4.95 11.46
CA SER A 59 -9.49 -3.95 12.41
C SER A 59 -8.29 -3.31 13.08
N ARG A 60 -8.25 -1.99 13.11
CA ARG A 60 -7.19 -1.20 13.74
C ARG A 60 -7.74 -0.36 14.88
N GLY A 61 -6.89 -0.16 15.86
CA GLY A 61 -7.25 0.53 17.08
C GLY A 61 -6.09 0.64 18.06
N GLN A 62 -6.40 1.22 19.22
CA GLN A 62 -5.46 1.32 20.33
C GLN A 62 -5.64 0.12 21.26
N VAL A 63 -4.53 -0.48 21.66
CA VAL A 63 -4.52 -1.55 22.65
C VAL A 63 -4.35 -0.92 24.03
N GLN A 64 -5.42 -0.92 24.82
CA GLN A 64 -5.35 -0.57 26.23
C GLN A 64 -5.12 -1.84 27.07
N LYS A 65 -4.91 -1.69 28.39
CA LYS A 65 -4.54 -2.82 29.26
C LYS A 65 -5.54 -3.99 29.23
N GLU A 66 -6.83 -3.69 29.08
CA GLU A 66 -7.91 -4.68 29.22
C GLU A 66 -8.82 -4.76 27.99
N TYR A 67 -8.68 -3.84 27.02
CA TYR A 67 -9.55 -3.80 25.85
C TYR A 67 -8.88 -3.19 24.62
N PHE A 68 -9.40 -3.55 23.46
CA PHE A 68 -9.05 -2.98 22.17
C PHE A 68 -10.06 -1.88 21.81
N GLU A 69 -9.57 -0.63 21.71
CA GLU A 69 -10.36 0.52 21.30
C GLU A 69 -10.34 0.63 19.78
N PHE A 70 -11.41 0.16 19.14
CA PHE A 70 -11.57 0.17 17.69
C PHE A 70 -11.57 1.61 17.12
N GLU A 71 -10.79 1.85 16.07
CA GLU A 71 -10.74 3.13 15.36
C GLU A 71 -11.30 3.02 13.94
N TYR A 72 -10.81 2.05 13.16
CA TYR A 72 -11.24 1.82 11.79
C TYR A 72 -10.97 0.39 11.34
N TYR A 73 -11.58 0.01 10.21
CA TYR A 73 -11.34 -1.26 9.55
C TYR A 73 -11.06 -1.06 8.07
N TYR A 74 -10.43 -2.05 7.46
CA TYR A 74 -10.35 -2.16 6.01
C TYR A 74 -10.35 -3.64 5.58
N PRO A 75 -11.01 -3.97 4.45
CA PRO A 75 -10.83 -5.25 3.80
C PRO A 75 -9.41 -5.34 3.23
N TYR A 76 -8.76 -6.50 3.38
CA TYR A 76 -7.43 -6.74 2.86
C TYR A 76 -7.43 -7.93 1.89
N LEU A 77 -6.50 -7.85 0.94
CA LEU A 77 -6.06 -8.95 0.10
C LEU A 77 -4.54 -9.01 0.21
N GLU A 78 -4.00 -10.16 0.56
CA GLU A 78 -2.57 -10.41 0.57
C GLU A 78 -2.07 -10.61 -0.86
N GLY A 79 -1.18 -9.72 -1.30
CA GLY A 79 -0.51 -9.90 -2.58
C GLY A 79 0.44 -11.10 -2.55
N ARG A 80 0.71 -11.69 -3.71
CA ARG A 80 1.67 -12.79 -3.86
C ARG A 80 2.85 -12.36 -4.71
N GLY A 81 4.06 -12.64 -4.23
CA GLY A 81 5.31 -12.34 -4.93
C GLY A 81 5.69 -10.86 -4.89
N VAL A 82 6.87 -10.54 -5.43
CA VAL A 82 7.35 -9.16 -5.51
C VAL A 82 6.81 -8.52 -6.79
N THR A 83 6.04 -7.45 -6.62
CA THR A 83 5.50 -6.68 -7.74
C THR A 83 6.53 -5.72 -8.33
N THR A 84 7.34 -5.05 -7.50
CA THR A 84 8.38 -4.12 -7.96
C THR A 84 9.51 -3.93 -6.93
N PHE A 85 10.64 -3.41 -7.40
CA PHE A 85 11.78 -2.99 -6.58
C PHE A 85 12.08 -1.52 -6.91
N GLU A 86 11.50 -0.60 -6.14
CA GLU A 86 11.65 0.83 -6.37
C GLU A 86 11.97 1.56 -5.06
N ASP A 87 12.37 2.83 -5.16
CA ASP A 87 12.50 3.70 -3.99
C ASP A 87 11.09 4.00 -3.46
N VAL A 88 10.83 3.61 -2.21
CA VAL A 88 9.51 3.79 -1.57
C VAL A 88 9.57 4.95 -0.61
N TYR A 89 8.63 5.87 -0.75
CA TYR A 89 8.36 6.92 0.22
C TYR A 89 7.16 6.51 1.07
N VAL A 90 7.26 6.60 2.39
CA VAL A 90 6.17 6.28 3.32
C VAL A 90 5.96 7.46 4.25
N GLU A 91 4.70 7.90 4.36
CA GLU A 91 4.28 9.02 5.18
C GLU A 91 3.11 8.63 6.09
N ARG A 92 3.07 9.20 7.30
CA ARG A 92 1.96 9.02 8.24
C ARG A 92 0.85 10.02 7.91
N GLN A 93 -0.35 9.52 7.66
CA GLN A 93 -1.56 10.35 7.52
C GLN A 93 -2.08 10.74 8.91
N ALA A 94 -2.02 12.04 9.21
CA ALA A 94 -2.28 12.59 10.55
C ALA A 94 -3.69 12.31 11.11
N GLU A 95 -4.70 12.12 10.26
CA GLU A 95 -6.10 11.98 10.70
C GLU A 95 -6.49 10.58 11.17
N LYS A 96 -5.79 9.52 10.74
CA LYS A 96 -6.28 8.13 10.88
C LYS A 96 -5.22 7.12 11.31
N GLU A 97 -4.06 7.56 11.79
CA GLU A 97 -2.95 6.66 12.14
C GLU A 97 -2.71 5.59 11.06
N CYS A 98 -2.76 6.01 9.80
CA CYS A 98 -2.52 5.14 8.66
C CYS A 98 -1.33 5.66 7.86
N TYR A 99 -0.64 4.75 7.17
CA TYR A 99 0.59 5.06 6.46
C TYR A 99 0.33 4.90 4.97
N ILE A 100 0.74 5.92 4.21
CA ILE A 100 0.59 5.97 2.76
C ILE A 100 1.98 5.82 2.16
N GLY A 101 2.11 4.85 1.27
CA GLY A 101 3.30 4.62 0.47
C GLY A 101 3.15 5.23 -0.93
N ALA A 102 4.24 5.72 -1.49
CA ALA A 102 4.33 6.13 -2.88
C ALA A 102 5.61 5.60 -3.52
N CYS A 103 5.52 5.10 -4.75
CA CYS A 103 6.66 4.71 -5.55
C CYS A 103 6.43 5.05 -7.03
N ASP A 104 7.50 5.37 -7.76
CA ASP A 104 7.45 5.59 -9.21
C ASP A 104 7.82 4.30 -9.94
N ASP A 105 6.83 3.58 -10.50
CA ASP A 105 7.09 2.36 -11.28
C ASP A 105 7.38 2.73 -12.74
N ASN A 106 8.63 2.54 -13.18
CA ASN A 106 9.06 2.92 -14.53
C ASN A 106 8.39 2.10 -15.65
N ARG A 107 7.91 0.89 -15.35
CA ARG A 107 7.24 0.04 -16.33
C ARG A 107 5.90 0.65 -16.70
N VAL A 108 5.16 1.11 -15.69
CA VAL A 108 3.86 1.77 -15.88
C VAL A 108 4.06 3.25 -16.25
N GLY A 109 5.14 3.87 -15.77
CA GLY A 109 5.47 5.29 -15.96
C GLY A 109 4.53 6.23 -15.22
N VAL A 110 4.01 5.78 -14.08
CA VAL A 110 3.14 6.56 -13.18
C VAL A 110 3.60 6.36 -11.75
N THR A 111 3.31 7.34 -10.89
CA THR A 111 3.43 7.20 -9.44
C THR A 111 2.28 6.33 -8.93
N ILE A 112 2.61 5.26 -8.22
CA ILE A 112 1.64 4.40 -7.54
C ILE A 112 1.58 4.85 -6.08
N ILE A 113 0.39 5.20 -5.62
CA ILE A 113 0.11 5.56 -4.22
C ILE A 113 -0.73 4.43 -3.61
N PHE A 114 -0.38 3.98 -2.41
CA PHE A 114 -0.99 2.83 -1.76
C PHE A 114 -1.06 2.98 -0.25
N TYR A 115 -1.97 2.25 0.38
CA TYR A 115 -2.01 2.11 1.84
C TYR A 115 -1.07 1.01 2.31
N LEU A 116 -0.31 1.28 3.36
CA LEU A 116 0.60 0.30 3.96
C LEU A 116 -0.17 -0.68 4.85
N GLN A 117 -0.25 -1.93 4.40
CA GLN A 117 -0.96 -2.99 5.12
C GLN A 117 -0.17 -3.54 6.31
N ASN A 118 1.15 -3.67 6.20
CA ASN A 118 2.02 -4.20 7.26
C ASN A 118 2.68 -3.07 8.07
N MET A 119 1.85 -2.13 8.56
CA MET A 119 2.31 -0.95 9.29
C MET A 119 3.09 -1.30 10.56
N VAL A 120 2.62 -2.28 11.33
CA VAL A 120 3.28 -2.68 12.58
C VAL A 120 4.69 -3.18 12.30
N GLU A 121 4.86 -4.08 11.32
CA GLU A 121 6.17 -4.58 10.90
C GLU A 121 7.06 -3.46 10.38
N TYR A 122 6.51 -2.55 9.57
CA TYR A 122 7.24 -1.39 9.07
C TYR A 122 7.77 -0.50 10.19
N LEU A 123 6.94 -0.20 11.18
CA LEU A 123 7.34 0.63 12.32
C LEU A 123 8.33 -0.07 13.25
N GLN A 124 8.27 -1.39 13.39
CA GLN A 124 9.27 -2.17 14.11
C GLN A 124 10.65 -2.08 13.46
N VAL A 125 10.72 -2.06 12.12
CA VAL A 125 11.99 -2.00 11.37
C VAL A 125 12.52 -0.57 11.22
N CYS A 126 11.66 0.38 10.85
CA CYS A 126 12.04 1.75 10.53
C CYS A 126 11.93 2.72 11.72
N GLY A 127 11.35 2.28 12.84
CA GLY A 127 11.04 3.16 13.97
C GLY A 127 9.93 4.16 13.64
N THR A 128 9.82 5.19 14.47
CA THR A 128 8.76 6.22 14.42
C THR A 128 9.11 7.43 13.54
N GLN A 129 10.17 7.34 12.71
CA GLN A 129 10.59 8.40 11.79
C GLN A 129 10.21 8.06 10.34
N PRO A 130 8.92 8.23 9.94
CA PRO A 130 8.52 8.13 8.54
C PRO A 130 9.16 9.27 7.73
N GLY A 131 9.42 9.03 6.44
CA GLY A 131 9.84 10.07 5.50
C GLY A 131 11.15 9.82 4.73
N ASN A 132 11.93 8.79 5.08
CA ASN A 132 13.11 8.43 4.28
C ASN A 132 12.75 7.49 3.13
N ARG A 133 13.15 7.87 1.92
CA ARG A 133 13.12 6.98 0.76
C ARG A 133 14.09 5.83 1.00
N HIS A 134 13.57 4.62 0.98
CA HIS A 134 14.38 3.41 1.10
C HIS A 134 14.05 2.47 -0.05
N LYS A 135 15.05 1.72 -0.49
CA LYS A 135 14.85 0.66 -1.48
C LYS A 135 14.26 -0.55 -0.78
N SER A 136 13.09 -0.96 -1.22
CA SER A 136 12.44 -2.16 -0.72
C SER A 136 11.74 -2.91 -1.85
N SER A 137 11.56 -4.21 -1.67
CA SER A 137 10.61 -4.97 -2.48
C SER A 137 9.20 -4.60 -2.08
N LEU A 138 8.34 -4.32 -3.06
CA LEU A 138 6.93 -4.06 -2.84
C LEU A 138 6.08 -5.22 -3.32
N THR A 139 5.08 -5.57 -2.52
CA THR A 139 4.00 -6.50 -2.87
C THR A 139 2.69 -5.72 -2.86
N LEU A 140 2.23 -5.33 -4.06
CA LEU A 140 1.00 -4.57 -4.22
C LEU A 140 -0.20 -5.50 -4.42
N SER A 141 -1.30 -5.20 -3.75
CA SER A 141 -2.60 -5.82 -3.96
C SER A 141 -3.66 -4.73 -4.14
N ALA A 142 -4.76 -5.09 -4.80
CA ALA A 142 -5.85 -4.18 -5.07
C ALA A 142 -7.20 -4.88 -4.94
N LEU A 143 -8.18 -4.15 -4.41
CA LEU A 143 -9.57 -4.55 -4.37
C LEU A 143 -10.35 -3.65 -5.34
N SER A 144 -11.17 -4.26 -6.20
CA SER A 144 -12.05 -3.52 -7.08
C SER A 144 -13.47 -4.06 -7.02
N VAL A 145 -14.41 -3.15 -7.24
CA VAL A 145 -15.85 -3.45 -7.27
C VAL A 145 -16.30 -3.87 -8.67
N ASP A 146 -15.59 -3.41 -9.67
CA ASP A 146 -15.82 -3.65 -11.08
C ASP A 146 -14.48 -3.61 -11.83
N GLY A 147 -14.39 -4.28 -12.97
CA GLY A 147 -13.16 -4.35 -13.73
C GLY A 147 -13.37 -4.88 -15.13
N LYS A 148 -12.55 -4.41 -16.07
CA LYS A 148 -12.50 -4.94 -17.43
C LYS A 148 -11.23 -5.76 -17.61
N ILE A 149 -11.39 -7.00 -18.06
CA ILE A 149 -10.27 -7.83 -18.49
C ILE A 149 -9.92 -7.44 -19.93
N ILE A 150 -8.69 -6.95 -20.12
CA ILE A 150 -8.15 -6.70 -21.46
C ILE A 150 -7.44 -7.97 -21.90
N LEU A 151 -7.98 -8.63 -22.92
CA LEU A 151 -7.37 -9.84 -23.47
C LEU A 151 -6.14 -9.46 -24.32
N PRO A 152 -5.09 -10.30 -24.33
CA PRO A 152 -3.94 -10.09 -25.18
C PRO A 152 -4.37 -10.06 -26.66
N VAL A 153 -3.80 -9.13 -27.42
CA VAL A 153 -3.94 -9.15 -28.88
C VAL A 153 -2.91 -10.13 -29.43
N SER A 154 -3.31 -10.97 -30.38
CA SER A 154 -2.36 -11.81 -31.12
C SER A 154 -1.47 -10.92 -31.98
N LYS A 155 -0.19 -10.84 -31.62
CA LYS A 155 0.80 -10.02 -32.31
C LYS A 155 1.65 -10.89 -33.22
N ASN A 156 1.94 -10.40 -34.43
CA ASN A 156 2.90 -11.06 -35.32
C ASN A 156 4.35 -10.76 -34.86
N GLN A 157 5.34 -11.45 -35.44
CA GLN A 157 6.74 -11.29 -35.01
C GLN A 157 7.27 -9.85 -35.14
N GLU A 158 6.80 -9.12 -36.14
CA GLU A 158 7.21 -7.75 -36.41
C GLU A 158 6.66 -6.78 -35.36
N GLN A 159 5.38 -6.89 -35.01
CA GLN A 159 4.74 -6.13 -33.93
C GLN A 159 5.40 -6.38 -32.57
N VAL A 160 5.75 -7.64 -32.27
CA VAL A 160 6.46 -7.99 -31.03
C VAL A 160 7.87 -7.37 -30.99
N ARG A 161 8.56 -7.29 -32.13
CA ARG A 161 9.87 -6.63 -32.22
C ARG A 161 9.72 -5.12 -32.02
N GLN A 162 8.76 -4.49 -32.70
CA GLN A 162 8.49 -3.06 -32.58
C GLN A 162 8.16 -2.67 -31.13
N ASP A 163 7.24 -3.39 -30.47
CA ASP A 163 6.88 -3.12 -29.07
C ASP A 163 8.09 -3.22 -28.12
N ARG A 164 9.00 -4.17 -28.37
CA ARG A 164 10.22 -4.32 -27.57
C ARG A 164 11.17 -3.14 -27.80
N GLU A 165 11.30 -2.66 -29.02
CA GLU A 165 12.12 -1.48 -29.33
C GLU A 165 11.52 -0.22 -28.72
N ASP A 166 10.22 -0.01 -28.86
CA ASP A 166 9.48 1.11 -28.30
C ASP A 166 9.57 1.12 -26.77
N SER A 167 9.38 -0.04 -26.12
CA SER A 167 9.54 -0.19 -24.68
C SER A 167 10.96 0.16 -24.22
N ARG A 168 11.99 -0.30 -24.95
CA ARG A 168 13.40 0.03 -24.62
C ARG A 168 13.67 1.51 -24.79
N ASN A 169 13.16 2.12 -25.86
CA ASN A 169 13.33 3.54 -26.11
C ASN A 169 12.65 4.38 -25.01
N ARG A 170 11.43 4.01 -24.63
CA ARG A 170 10.70 4.63 -23.52
C ARG A 170 11.48 4.55 -22.21
N THR A 171 11.97 3.37 -21.82
CA THR A 171 12.76 3.21 -20.59
C THR A 171 14.00 4.10 -20.60
N LYS A 172 14.72 4.16 -21.73
CA LYS A 172 15.89 5.06 -21.88
C LYS A 172 15.52 6.54 -21.70
N LEU A 173 14.36 6.98 -22.22
CA LEU A 173 13.90 8.36 -22.08
C LEU A 173 13.54 8.69 -20.62
N ILE A 174 12.85 7.78 -19.92
CA ILE A 174 12.50 7.94 -18.50
C ILE A 174 13.77 8.02 -17.64
N GLU A 175 14.76 7.15 -17.88
CA GLU A 175 16.03 7.18 -17.17
C GLU A 175 16.79 8.49 -17.38
N LYS A 176 16.80 9.01 -18.63
CA LYS A 176 17.42 10.31 -18.94
C LYS A 176 16.74 11.45 -18.20
N ALA A 177 15.40 11.50 -18.17
CA ALA A 177 14.66 12.52 -17.44
C ALA A 177 14.99 12.50 -15.93
N ARG A 178 15.07 11.29 -15.34
CA ARG A 178 15.40 11.11 -13.91
C ARG A 178 16.86 11.45 -13.57
N LYS A 179 17.79 11.36 -14.52
CA LYS A 179 19.18 11.85 -14.37
C LYS A 179 19.26 13.37 -14.53
N GLY A 180 18.53 13.94 -15.49
CA GLY A 180 18.50 15.39 -15.74
C GLY A 180 17.94 16.22 -14.59
N GLY A 181 16.94 15.71 -13.86
CA GLY A 181 16.36 16.39 -12.69
C GLY A 181 17.31 16.52 -11.49
N ARG A 182 18.39 15.73 -11.42
CA ARG A 182 19.37 15.78 -10.30
C ARG A 182 20.47 16.84 -10.50
N GLY A 183 20.43 17.61 -11.59
CA GLY A 183 21.40 18.68 -11.87
C GLY A 183 20.98 20.09 -11.44
N GLY A 184 19.76 20.27 -10.91
CA GLY A 184 19.15 21.59 -10.72
C GLY A 184 19.20 22.20 -9.32
N HIS A 185 19.72 21.49 -8.31
CA HIS A 185 19.83 22.01 -6.94
C HIS A 185 21.26 21.89 -6.42
N GLY A 186 21.99 23.01 -6.47
CA GLY A 186 23.25 23.17 -5.74
C GLY A 186 24.42 23.66 -6.56
N LYS A 187 24.43 24.95 -6.93
CA LYS A 187 25.65 25.75 -6.88
C LYS A 187 25.35 27.06 -6.15
N PRO A 188 25.92 27.31 -4.95
CA PRO A 188 25.89 28.64 -4.37
C PRO A 188 26.76 29.55 -5.25
N HIS A 189 26.19 30.67 -5.69
CA HIS A 189 26.95 31.77 -6.27
C HIS A 189 27.89 32.32 -5.18
N ALA A 190 29.18 32.04 -5.32
CA ALA A 190 30.22 32.71 -4.56
C ALA A 190 30.56 34.05 -5.24
N GLY A 191 30.38 35.13 -4.47
CA GLY A 191 31.24 36.32 -4.35
C GLY A 191 31.69 37.09 -5.60
N GLY A 192 31.36 38.38 -5.64
CA GLY A 192 32.01 39.36 -6.50
C GLY A 192 31.55 40.79 -6.26
N HIS A 193 31.93 41.39 -5.13
CA HIS A 193 32.19 42.81 -4.98
C HIS A 193 33.39 43.00 -4.05
#